data_AF-A0A0Q9I437-F1
#
_entry.id   AF-A0A0Q9I437-F1
#
_cell.length_a   1.000
_cell.length_b   1.000
_cell.length_c   1.000
_cell.angle_alpha   90.00
_cell.angle_beta   90.00
_cell.angle_gamma   90.00
#
_symmetry.space_group_name_H-M   'P 1'
#
loop_
_entity.id
_entity.type
_entity.pdbx_description
1 polymer ?
#
loop_
_entity_poly.entity_id
_entity_poly.type
_entity_poly.pdbx_seq_one_letter_code
_entity_poly.pdbx_strand_id
1 'polypeptide(L)'
;MAQGLMTIEGVATRFAQGLGRHLRLSAENLQLVGGFASREGRIENAARILGRASLSGDSLHRAGAAGEARDISLTVRPFAGSEDGRILLLLGFREGEGEESGFFAEIYAPSMVFEALKRDILSGAAQVLSLSAMTSLWVRENEREAVPGMPVAWHLGLEADGRNSAPARGLIETLDWRGAAPAVAPHQDDSVSPLDEAADQLGRINWSLKLIALVLVLLLLVVALK
;
A
#
# COMPACT_ATOMS: atom_id res chain seq x y z
N MET A 1 -13.32 -11.42 23.55
CA MET A 1 -12.00 -11.66 22.93
C MET A 1 -11.14 -12.38 23.95
N ALA A 2 -10.66 -13.59 23.64
CA ALA A 2 -9.74 -14.31 24.53
C ALA A 2 -8.44 -13.51 24.60
N GLN A 3 -8.04 -13.11 25.80
CA GLN A 3 -6.77 -12.44 26.05
C GLN A 3 -5.72 -13.52 26.26
N GLY A 4 -4.71 -13.55 25.41
CA GLY A 4 -3.59 -14.48 25.50
C GLY A 4 -2.32 -13.76 25.97
N LEU A 5 -1.51 -14.44 26.77
CA LEU A 5 -0.14 -14.07 27.06
C LEU A 5 0.78 -15.17 26.51
N MET A 6 1.85 -14.78 25.82
CA MET A 6 2.85 -15.69 25.27
C MET A 6 4.23 -15.27 25.75
N THR A 7 5.00 -16.26 26.22
CA THR A 7 6.41 -16.14 26.60
C THR A 7 7.20 -17.12 25.75
N ILE A 8 8.38 -16.70 25.28
CA ILE A 8 9.25 -17.53 24.44
C ILE A 8 10.55 -17.75 25.20
N GLU A 9 10.99 -19.00 25.31
CA GLU A 9 12.26 -19.34 25.96
C GLU A 9 13.43 -18.62 25.27
N GLY A 10 14.33 -18.02 26.06
CA GLY A 10 15.45 -17.23 25.54
C GLY A 10 15.10 -15.82 25.06
N VAL A 11 13.82 -15.42 25.06
CA VAL A 11 13.36 -14.08 24.70
C VAL A 11 12.81 -13.38 25.93
N ALA A 12 13.45 -12.28 26.35
CA ALA A 12 13.03 -11.54 27.55
C ALA A 12 11.67 -10.83 27.40
N THR A 13 11.23 -10.59 26.16
CA THR A 13 9.98 -9.87 25.88
C THR A 13 8.77 -10.80 25.95
N ARG A 14 7.71 -10.33 26.61
CA ARG A 14 6.41 -11.01 26.66
C ARG A 14 5.48 -10.44 25.61
N PHE A 15 4.57 -11.27 25.13
CA PHE A 15 3.62 -10.91 24.08
C PHE A 15 2.18 -11.06 24.56
N ALA A 16 1.29 -10.18 24.10
CA ALA A 16 -0.13 -10.18 24.44
C ALA A 16 -1.01 -10.08 23.18
N GLN A 17 -2.21 -10.68 23.26
CA GLN A 17 -3.29 -10.50 22.27
C GLN A 17 -4.38 -9.55 22.79
N GLY A 18 -5.20 -9.05 21.87
CA GLY A 18 -6.41 -8.29 22.20
C GLY A 18 -6.18 -6.78 22.36
N LEU A 19 -5.41 -6.20 21.44
CA LEU A 19 -5.10 -4.77 21.41
C LEU A 19 -6.30 -3.84 21.17
N GLY A 20 -7.47 -4.37 20.77
CA GLY A 20 -8.62 -3.55 20.38
C GLY A 20 -8.36 -2.62 19.18
N ARG A 21 -7.20 -2.77 18.52
CA ARG A 21 -6.77 -2.00 17.35
C ARG A 21 -6.84 -2.86 16.11
N HIS A 22 -7.20 -2.23 15.00
CA HIS A 22 -7.18 -2.88 13.70
C HIS A 22 -5.79 -2.82 13.07
N LEU A 23 -5.40 -3.93 12.45
CA LEU A 23 -4.31 -3.95 11.50
C LEU A 23 -4.75 -3.20 10.24
N ARG A 24 -3.91 -2.33 9.70
CA ARG A 24 -4.15 -1.63 8.43
C ARG A 24 -3.11 -2.03 7.39
N LEU A 25 -3.59 -2.53 6.25
CA LEU A 25 -2.76 -2.88 5.10
C LEU A 25 -3.18 -2.06 3.89
N SER A 26 -2.19 -1.64 3.10
CA SER A 26 -2.38 -1.11 1.76
C SER A 26 -1.68 -2.02 0.78
N ALA A 27 -2.30 -2.29 -0.37
CA ALA A 27 -1.74 -3.13 -1.41
C ALA A 27 -1.82 -2.47 -2.78
N GLU A 28 -0.77 -2.69 -3.56
CA GLU A 28 -0.58 -2.14 -4.90
C GLU A 28 -0.19 -3.27 -5.86
N ASN A 29 0.02 -2.91 -7.13
CA ASN A 29 0.38 -3.86 -8.19
C ASN A 29 -0.63 -5.01 -8.31
N LEU A 30 -1.92 -4.67 -8.24
CA LEU A 30 -3.01 -5.64 -8.31
C LEU A 30 -3.07 -6.28 -9.71
N GLN A 31 -3.00 -7.60 -9.76
CA GLN A 31 -3.01 -8.36 -11.01
C GLN A 31 -4.00 -9.52 -10.94
N LEU A 32 -4.89 -9.59 -11.93
CA LEU A 32 -5.80 -10.73 -12.07
C LEU A 32 -5.04 -11.91 -12.67
N VAL A 33 -5.03 -13.04 -11.96
CA VAL A 33 -4.53 -14.32 -12.44
C VAL A 33 -5.73 -15.25 -12.62
N GLY A 34 -6.07 -15.54 -13.87
CA GLY A 34 -7.09 -16.52 -14.22
C GLY A 34 -6.53 -17.94 -14.28
N GLY A 35 -7.40 -18.94 -14.18
CA GLY A 35 -7.04 -20.33 -14.37
C GLY A 35 -8.09 -21.29 -13.83
N PHE A 36 -7.91 -22.56 -14.11
CA PHE A 36 -8.70 -23.64 -13.54
C PHE A 36 -7.77 -24.61 -12.83
N ALA A 37 -8.20 -25.15 -11.69
CA ALA A 37 -7.47 -26.16 -10.95
C ALA A 37 -8.34 -27.41 -10.79
N SER A 38 -7.73 -28.58 -10.90
CA SER A 38 -8.39 -29.83 -10.53
C SER A 38 -8.26 -30.02 -9.01
N ARG A 39 -9.39 -30.05 -8.30
CA ARG A 39 -9.45 -30.34 -6.87
C ARG A 39 -10.45 -31.46 -6.66
N GLU A 40 -10.00 -32.55 -6.03
CA GLU A 40 -10.84 -33.73 -5.77
C GLU A 40 -11.54 -34.27 -7.04
N GLY A 41 -10.88 -34.16 -8.20
CA GLY A 41 -11.41 -34.60 -9.49
C GLY A 41 -12.43 -33.66 -10.13
N ARG A 42 -12.70 -32.48 -9.54
CA ARG A 42 -13.53 -31.42 -10.13
C ARG A 42 -12.67 -30.27 -10.61
N ILE A 43 -13.00 -29.74 -11.80
CA ILE A 43 -12.37 -28.53 -12.32
C ILE A 43 -13.06 -27.33 -11.67
N GLU A 44 -12.29 -26.56 -10.91
CA GLU A 44 -12.76 -25.36 -10.22
C GLU A 44 -12.07 -24.13 -10.79
N ASN A 45 -12.80 -23.01 -10.82
CA ASN A 45 -12.21 -21.72 -11.17
C ASN A 45 -11.20 -21.33 -10.08
N ALA A 46 -9.93 -21.23 -10.47
CA ALA A 46 -8.81 -20.89 -9.59
C ALA A 46 -8.37 -19.43 -9.72
N ALA A 47 -9.26 -18.57 -10.25
CA ALA A 47 -9.02 -17.15 -10.38
C ALA A 47 -8.69 -16.53 -9.02
N ARG A 48 -7.68 -15.65 -9.04
CA ARG A 48 -7.19 -14.94 -7.86
C ARG A 48 -6.64 -13.59 -8.28
N ILE A 49 -6.59 -12.66 -7.34
CA ILE A 49 -5.92 -11.38 -7.53
C ILE A 49 -4.65 -11.41 -6.71
N LEU A 50 -3.51 -11.11 -7.34
CA LEU A 50 -2.22 -10.97 -6.67
C LEU A 50 -1.92 -9.49 -6.44
N GLY A 51 -1.07 -9.19 -5.45
CA GLY A 51 -0.58 -7.84 -5.20
C GLY A 51 0.57 -7.81 -4.22
N ARG A 52 1.05 -6.62 -3.91
CA ARG A 52 2.09 -6.36 -2.89
C ARG A 52 1.52 -5.47 -1.81
N ALA A 53 1.45 -5.98 -0.59
CA ALA A 53 0.91 -5.28 0.56
C ALA A 53 2.02 -4.78 1.50
N SER A 54 1.74 -3.69 2.19
CA SER A 54 2.55 -3.12 3.26
C SER A 54 1.65 -2.61 4.39
N LEU A 55 2.19 -2.52 5.61
CA LEU A 55 1.47 -1.95 6.74
C LEU A 55 1.50 -0.42 6.67
N SER A 56 0.39 0.21 7.04
CA SER A 56 0.27 1.67 7.08
C SER A 56 0.71 2.21 8.44
N GLY A 57 2.01 2.44 8.60
CA GLY A 57 2.62 3.06 9.79
C GLY A 57 2.93 2.11 10.95
N ASP A 58 2.45 0.88 10.89
CA ASP A 58 2.80 -0.21 11.82
C ASP A 58 3.87 -1.12 11.20
N SER A 59 4.43 -2.05 11.98
CA SER A 59 5.37 -3.08 11.49
C SER A 59 4.86 -4.51 11.76
N LEU A 60 5.33 -5.47 10.97
CA LEU A 60 4.99 -6.90 11.13
C LEU A 60 6.26 -7.74 11.28
N HIS A 61 6.26 -8.61 12.28
CA HIS A 61 7.39 -9.43 12.67
C HIS A 61 6.97 -10.88 12.95
N ARG A 62 7.96 -11.73 13.21
CA ARG A 62 7.78 -13.07 13.78
C ARG A 62 8.20 -13.03 15.25
N ALA A 63 7.39 -13.56 16.17
CA ALA A 63 7.77 -13.60 17.56
C ALA A 63 9.01 -14.49 17.76
N GLY A 64 10.03 -13.97 18.45
CA GLY A 64 11.27 -14.70 18.72
C GLY A 64 12.24 -14.83 17.54
N ALA A 65 11.94 -14.25 16.37
CA ALA A 65 12.86 -14.23 15.24
C ALA A 65 13.19 -12.79 14.80
N ALA A 66 14.37 -12.61 14.20
CA ALA A 66 14.76 -11.34 13.61
C ALA A 66 14.05 -11.10 12.27
N GLY A 67 13.90 -9.82 11.92
CA GLY A 67 13.35 -9.38 10.64
C GLY A 67 12.00 -8.69 10.76
N GLU A 68 11.74 -7.83 9.79
CA GLU A 68 10.50 -7.07 9.61
C GLU A 68 9.96 -7.35 8.21
N ALA A 69 8.66 -7.45 8.08
CA ALA A 69 8.00 -7.55 6.78
C ALA A 69 8.15 -6.22 6.04
N ARG A 70 8.99 -6.19 5.00
CA ARG A 70 9.09 -5.05 4.09
C ARG A 70 8.00 -5.07 3.03
N ASP A 71 7.83 -6.23 2.41
CA ASP A 71 6.76 -6.52 1.46
C ASP A 71 6.01 -7.77 1.92
N ILE A 72 4.69 -7.73 1.77
CA ILE A 72 3.80 -8.86 2.06
C ILE A 72 3.14 -9.27 0.75
N SER A 73 3.38 -10.50 0.30
CA SER A 73 2.72 -11.03 -0.89
C SER A 73 1.22 -11.18 -0.63
N LEU A 74 0.40 -10.46 -1.39
CA LEU A 74 -1.06 -10.48 -1.25
C LEU A 74 -1.68 -11.44 -2.25
N THR A 75 -2.64 -12.25 -1.80
CA THR A 75 -3.55 -13.00 -2.66
C THR A 75 -4.99 -12.81 -2.20
N VAL A 76 -5.87 -12.35 -3.09
CA VAL A 76 -7.33 -12.33 -2.86
C VAL A 76 -7.96 -13.49 -3.61
N ARG A 77 -8.77 -14.28 -2.89
CA ARG A 77 -9.47 -15.45 -3.42
C ARG A 77 -10.98 -15.28 -3.22
N PRO A 78 -11.80 -15.74 -4.18
CA PRO A 78 -13.22 -15.88 -3.94
C PRO A 78 -13.45 -16.99 -2.91
N PHE A 79 -14.36 -16.74 -1.98
CA PHE A 79 -14.78 -17.70 -0.96
C PHE A 79 -16.29 -17.89 -1.04
N ALA A 80 -16.70 -19.07 -1.48
CA ALA A 80 -18.11 -19.42 -1.68
C ALA A 80 -18.85 -19.76 -0.37
N GLY A 81 -18.14 -19.87 0.76
CA GLY A 81 -18.68 -20.41 2.01
C GLY A 81 -19.15 -19.38 3.04
N SER A 82 -19.16 -18.08 2.73
CA SER A 82 -19.63 -17.07 3.69
C SER A 82 -21.06 -16.63 3.36
N GLU A 83 -22.05 -17.30 3.97
CA GLU A 83 -23.45 -16.83 3.96
C GLU A 83 -23.59 -15.45 4.64
N ASP A 84 -22.70 -15.17 5.60
CA ASP A 84 -22.68 -13.92 6.37
C ASP A 84 -22.00 -12.75 5.64
N GLY A 85 -21.46 -12.94 4.42
CA GLY A 85 -20.76 -11.89 3.68
C GLY A 85 -19.45 -11.41 4.32
N ARG A 86 -18.87 -12.19 5.23
CA ARG A 86 -17.63 -11.84 5.95
C ARG A 86 -16.42 -11.98 5.03
N ILE A 87 -15.48 -11.05 5.15
CA ILE A 87 -14.19 -11.09 4.48
C ILE A 87 -13.14 -11.53 5.50
N LEU A 88 -12.43 -12.63 5.21
CA LEU A 88 -11.44 -13.19 6.13
C LEU A 88 -10.02 -12.86 5.67
N LEU A 89 -9.12 -12.69 6.63
CA LEU A 89 -7.69 -12.48 6.42
C LEU A 89 -6.90 -13.61 7.07
N LEU A 90 -5.93 -14.14 6.34
CA LEU A 90 -4.88 -15.01 6.86
C LEU A 90 -3.53 -14.32 6.62
N LEU A 91 -2.77 -14.09 7.68
CA LEU A 91 -1.41 -13.60 7.62
C LEU A 91 -0.45 -14.68 8.09
N GLY A 92 0.64 -14.87 7.38
CA GLY A 92 1.61 -15.88 7.74
C GLY A 92 2.99 -15.61 7.18
N PHE A 93 3.88 -16.57 7.42
CA PHE A 93 5.23 -16.57 6.91
C PHE A 93 5.53 -17.95 6.33
N ARG A 94 6.08 -18.01 5.12
CA ARG A 94 6.54 -19.25 4.49
C ARG A 94 8.06 -19.31 4.58
N GLU A 95 8.57 -20.38 5.20
CA GLU A 95 10.00 -20.66 5.19
C GLU A 95 10.43 -21.23 3.83
N GLY A 96 11.65 -20.91 3.41
CA GLY A 96 12.23 -21.44 2.18
C GLY A 96 13.11 -20.44 1.44
N GLU A 97 13.75 -20.92 0.38
CA GLU A 97 14.54 -20.13 -0.54
C GLU A 97 13.76 -20.05 -1.87
N GLY A 98 13.12 -18.92 -2.14
CA GLY A 98 12.32 -18.73 -3.35
C GLY A 98 11.42 -17.50 -3.29
N GLU A 99 10.79 -17.15 -4.41
CA GLU A 99 9.91 -15.97 -4.49
C GLU A 99 8.64 -16.08 -3.63
N GLU A 100 8.24 -17.31 -3.28
CA GLU A 100 7.10 -17.55 -2.38
C GLU A 100 7.48 -17.55 -0.89
N SER A 101 8.77 -17.41 -0.54
CA SER A 101 9.17 -17.32 0.86
C SER A 101 8.97 -15.90 1.40
N GLY A 102 8.78 -15.80 2.71
CA GLY A 102 8.52 -14.53 3.38
C GLY A 102 7.07 -14.37 3.83
N PHE A 103 6.71 -13.12 4.14
CA PHE A 103 5.39 -12.79 4.65
C PHE A 103 4.33 -12.81 3.54
N PHE A 104 3.16 -13.34 3.87
CA PHE A 104 2.03 -13.37 2.96
C PHE A 104 0.73 -12.97 3.65
N ALA A 105 -0.20 -12.42 2.87
CA ALA A 105 -1.57 -12.13 3.23
C ALA A 105 -2.51 -12.81 2.24
N GLU A 106 -3.42 -13.65 2.73
CA GLU A 106 -4.50 -14.20 1.93
C GLU A 106 -5.84 -13.63 2.39
N ILE A 107 -6.58 -13.04 1.45
CA ILE A 107 -7.93 -12.54 1.66
C ILE A 107 -8.91 -13.52 1.04
N TYR A 108 -9.90 -13.95 1.82
CA TYR A 108 -11.02 -14.77 1.38
C TYR A 108 -12.25 -13.87 1.33
N ALA A 109 -12.59 -13.42 0.13
CA ALA A 109 -13.66 -12.46 -0.10
C ALA A 109 -14.93 -13.16 -0.62
N PRO A 110 -16.13 -12.73 -0.22
CA PRO A 110 -17.38 -13.16 -0.85
C PRO A 110 -17.33 -12.92 -2.36
N SER A 111 -17.96 -13.82 -3.13
CA SER A 111 -17.92 -13.78 -4.61
C SER A 111 -18.33 -12.42 -5.18
N MET A 112 -19.32 -11.75 -4.58
CA MET A 112 -19.75 -10.41 -5.03
C MET A 112 -18.65 -9.35 -4.90
N VAL A 113 -17.87 -9.39 -3.81
CA VAL A 113 -16.77 -8.45 -3.56
C VAL A 113 -15.62 -8.75 -4.50
N PHE A 114 -15.29 -10.03 -4.67
CA PHE A 114 -14.24 -10.46 -5.59
C PHE A 114 -14.52 -10.05 -7.04
N GLU A 115 -15.75 -10.27 -7.53
CA GLU A 115 -16.12 -9.92 -8.91
C GLU A 115 -16.22 -8.40 -9.12
N ALA A 116 -16.62 -7.63 -8.09
CA ALA A 116 -16.58 -6.17 -8.13
C ALA A 116 -15.14 -5.64 -8.24
N LEU A 117 -14.25 -6.08 -7.34
CA LEU A 117 -12.84 -5.71 -7.38
C LEU A 117 -12.17 -6.12 -8.69
N LYS A 118 -12.44 -7.33 -9.19
CA LYS A 118 -11.94 -7.80 -10.48
C LYS A 118 -12.36 -6.88 -11.64
N ARG A 119 -13.62 -6.46 -11.67
CA ARG A 119 -14.12 -5.52 -12.70
C ARG A 119 -13.37 -4.19 -12.64
N ASP A 120 -13.17 -3.66 -11.44
CA ASP A 120 -12.53 -2.37 -11.24
C ASP A 120 -11.02 -2.42 -11.49
N ILE A 121 -10.36 -3.56 -11.25
CA ILE A 121 -8.97 -3.78 -11.68
C ILE A 121 -8.88 -3.74 -13.20
N LEU A 122 -9.77 -4.47 -13.89
CA LEU A 122 -9.77 -4.54 -15.35
C LEU A 122 -10.10 -3.19 -16.02
N SER A 123 -10.86 -2.33 -15.36
CA SER A 123 -11.15 -0.96 -15.84
C SER A 123 -10.11 0.08 -15.41
N GLY A 124 -9.14 -0.30 -14.57
CA GLY A 124 -8.14 0.61 -14.00
C GLY A 124 -8.65 1.47 -12.84
N ALA A 125 -9.89 1.27 -12.39
CA ALA A 125 -10.52 1.93 -11.26
C ALA A 125 -10.07 1.38 -9.89
N ALA A 126 -9.33 0.26 -9.86
CA ALA A 126 -8.74 -0.32 -8.65
C ALA A 126 -7.25 -0.61 -8.86
N GLN A 127 -6.40 0.31 -8.41
CA GLN A 127 -4.93 0.16 -8.44
C GLN A 127 -4.35 0.05 -7.03
N VAL A 128 -5.02 0.65 -6.04
CA VAL A 128 -4.67 0.56 -4.63
C VAL A 128 -5.84 -0.06 -3.88
N LEU A 129 -5.57 -1.11 -3.11
CA LEU A 129 -6.50 -1.76 -2.18
C LEU A 129 -6.10 -1.40 -0.75
N SER A 130 -7.04 -0.97 0.07
CA SER A 130 -6.82 -0.66 1.48
C SER A 130 -7.78 -1.48 2.34
N LEU A 131 -7.29 -1.97 3.47
CA LEU A 131 -8.12 -2.73 4.40
C LEU A 131 -7.82 -2.41 5.85
N SER A 132 -8.82 -2.64 6.70
CA SER A 132 -8.66 -2.73 8.15
C SER A 132 -9.19 -4.07 8.64
N ALA A 133 -8.46 -4.70 9.57
CA ALA A 133 -8.83 -6.02 10.08
C ALA A 133 -8.61 -6.14 11.59
N MET A 134 -9.56 -6.79 12.27
CA MET A 134 -9.35 -7.28 13.63
C MET A 134 -8.62 -8.62 13.54
N THR A 135 -7.44 -8.74 14.16
CA THR A 135 -6.57 -9.91 13.98
C THR A 135 -6.22 -10.60 15.29
N SER A 136 -5.79 -11.85 15.19
CA SER A 136 -5.19 -12.61 16.29
C SER A 136 -3.67 -12.41 16.41
N LEU A 137 -3.12 -11.33 15.83
CA LEU A 137 -1.71 -11.01 15.95
C LEU A 137 -1.35 -10.66 17.39
N TRP A 138 -0.09 -10.89 17.71
CA TRP A 138 0.48 -10.57 19.00
C TRP A 138 1.17 -9.20 18.95
N VAL A 139 1.27 -8.55 20.09
CA VAL A 139 2.17 -7.40 20.29
C VAL A 139 2.97 -7.57 21.54
N ARG A 140 4.00 -6.76 21.73
CA ARG A 140 4.74 -6.76 22.99
C ARG A 140 3.82 -6.31 24.10
N GLU A 141 3.97 -6.90 25.28
CA GLU A 141 3.08 -6.64 26.43
C GLU A 141 3.07 -5.15 26.81
N ASN A 142 4.21 -4.46 26.71
CA ASN A 142 4.32 -3.02 26.96
C ASN A 142 3.66 -2.14 25.89
N GLU A 143 3.38 -2.68 24.70
CA GLU A 143 2.68 -1.99 23.61
C GLU A 143 1.16 -2.23 23.65
N ARG A 144 0.68 -3.10 24.56
CA ARG A 144 -0.74 -3.44 24.70
C ARG A 144 -1.63 -2.22 24.99
N GLU A 145 -1.09 -1.23 25.69
CA GLU A 145 -1.80 0.00 26.03
C GLU A 145 -1.26 1.20 25.23
N ALA A 146 -0.60 0.94 24.09
CA ALA A 146 -0.08 1.99 23.23
C ALA A 146 -1.20 2.95 22.80
N VAL A 147 -0.92 4.25 22.97
CA VAL A 147 -1.86 5.34 22.63
C VAL A 147 -2.33 5.18 21.17
N PRO A 148 -3.63 5.35 20.89
CA PRO A 148 -4.14 5.36 19.52
C PRO A 148 -3.35 6.32 18.63
N GLY A 149 -2.96 5.86 17.43
CA GLY A 149 -2.16 6.64 16.49
C GLY A 149 -0.65 6.44 16.60
N MET A 150 -0.15 5.85 17.68
CA MET A 150 1.26 5.43 17.75
C MET A 150 1.47 4.13 16.96
N PRO A 151 2.56 4.03 16.16
CA PRO A 151 2.99 2.78 15.54
C PRO A 151 3.09 1.64 16.55
N VAL A 152 2.66 0.44 16.16
CA VAL A 152 2.86 -0.79 16.95
C VAL A 152 3.54 -1.88 16.12
N ALA A 153 4.30 -2.73 16.80
CA ALA A 153 4.93 -3.89 16.20
C ALA A 153 4.03 -5.12 16.36
N TRP A 154 3.37 -5.53 15.27
CA TRP A 154 2.60 -6.76 15.22
C TRP A 154 3.52 -7.97 15.04
N HIS A 155 3.16 -9.10 15.66
CA HIS A 155 3.95 -10.32 15.63
C HIS A 155 3.07 -11.52 15.29
N LEU A 156 3.52 -12.33 14.33
CA LEU A 156 3.06 -13.70 14.19
C LEU A 156 3.47 -14.49 15.43
N GLY A 157 2.53 -15.30 15.95
CA GLY A 157 2.79 -16.15 17.11
C GLY A 157 3.66 -17.34 16.76
N LEU A 158 3.84 -18.25 17.71
CA LEU A 158 4.47 -19.54 17.47
C LEU A 158 3.43 -20.63 17.31
N GLU A 159 3.74 -21.63 16.48
CA GLU A 159 2.99 -22.89 16.44
C GLU A 159 3.21 -23.69 17.74
N ALA A 160 2.42 -24.76 17.92
CA ALA A 160 2.49 -25.60 19.12
C ALA A 160 3.87 -26.25 19.32
N ASP A 161 4.65 -26.40 18.25
CA ASP A 161 6.02 -26.92 18.28
C ASP A 161 7.06 -25.88 18.76
N GLY A 162 6.68 -24.61 18.88
CA GLY A 162 7.54 -23.50 19.29
C GLY A 162 8.62 -23.12 18.27
N ARG A 163 8.66 -23.74 17.09
CA ARG A 163 9.71 -23.56 16.09
C ARG A 163 9.24 -22.69 14.93
N ASN A 164 8.01 -22.92 14.49
CA ASN A 164 7.45 -22.25 13.33
C ASN A 164 6.55 -21.08 13.76
N SER A 165 6.40 -20.09 12.87
CA SER A 165 5.46 -19.00 13.10
C SER A 165 4.04 -19.44 12.79
N ALA A 166 3.15 -19.37 13.78
CA ALA A 166 1.74 -19.62 13.59
C ALA A 166 1.10 -18.51 12.74
N PRO A 167 0.29 -18.86 11.72
CA PRO A 167 -0.42 -17.87 10.96
C PRO A 167 -1.49 -17.18 11.82
N ALA A 168 -1.61 -15.86 11.66
CA ALA A 168 -2.64 -15.07 12.30
C ALA A 168 -3.90 -15.03 11.42
N ARG A 169 -5.06 -15.16 12.07
CA ARG A 169 -6.36 -15.03 11.41
C ARG A 169 -6.95 -13.67 11.74
N GLY A 170 -7.71 -13.11 10.81
CA GLY A 170 -8.39 -11.85 11.00
C GLY A 170 -9.74 -11.79 10.30
N LEU A 171 -10.57 -10.89 10.79
CA LEU A 171 -11.80 -10.46 10.15
C LEU A 171 -11.56 -9.08 9.58
N ILE A 172 -11.72 -8.93 8.26
CA ILE A 172 -11.65 -7.64 7.60
C ILE A 172 -12.96 -6.89 7.86
N GLU A 173 -12.84 -5.69 8.41
CA GLU A 173 -13.98 -4.83 8.74
C GLU A 173 -14.23 -3.79 7.63
N THR A 174 -13.17 -3.26 7.03
CA THR A 174 -13.26 -2.38 5.87
C THR A 174 -12.35 -2.88 4.76
N LEU A 175 -12.84 -2.83 3.52
CA LEU A 175 -12.11 -3.15 2.31
C LEU A 175 -12.50 -2.14 1.23
N ASP A 176 -11.57 -1.28 0.88
CA ASP A 176 -11.79 -0.17 -0.05
C ASP A 176 -10.74 -0.22 -1.16
N TRP A 177 -11.11 0.17 -2.37
CA TRP A 177 -10.15 0.31 -3.46
C TRP A 177 -10.41 1.58 -4.26
N ARG A 178 -9.34 2.08 -4.87
CA ARG A 178 -9.37 3.28 -5.69
C ARG A 178 -8.40 3.17 -6.86
N GLY A 179 -8.64 3.97 -7.89
CA GLY A 179 -7.68 4.16 -8.98
C GLY A 179 -6.40 4.78 -8.43
N ALA A 180 -5.34 4.79 -9.24
CA ALA A 180 -4.19 5.59 -8.88
C ALA A 180 -4.67 7.03 -8.63
N ALA A 181 -4.16 7.63 -7.54
CA ALA A 181 -4.27 9.08 -7.45
C ALA A 181 -3.66 9.61 -8.76
N PRO A 182 -4.30 10.59 -9.44
CA PRO A 182 -3.63 11.26 -10.54
C PRO A 182 -2.26 11.66 -10.00
N ALA A 183 -1.21 11.23 -10.70
CA ALA A 183 0.13 11.65 -10.34
C ALA A 183 0.03 13.16 -10.14
N VAL A 184 0.30 13.62 -8.91
CA VAL A 184 0.45 15.03 -8.67
C VAL A 184 1.62 15.38 -9.55
N ALA A 185 1.33 15.90 -10.75
CA ALA A 185 2.32 16.61 -11.52
C ALA A 185 2.99 17.52 -10.49
N PRO A 186 4.33 17.49 -10.36
CA PRO A 186 5.00 18.32 -9.37
C PRO A 186 4.35 19.69 -9.45
N HIS A 187 3.85 20.19 -8.31
CA HIS A 187 3.29 21.52 -8.24
C HIS A 187 4.30 22.42 -8.95
N GLN A 188 4.01 22.81 -10.19
CA GLN A 188 4.57 24.03 -10.72
C GLN A 188 3.99 25.06 -9.77
N ASP A 189 4.87 25.72 -9.03
CA ASP A 189 4.50 26.89 -8.26
C ASP A 189 3.49 27.70 -9.06
N ASP A 190 2.29 27.85 -8.50
CA ASP A 190 1.20 28.66 -9.04
C ASP A 190 1.51 30.15 -8.84
N SER A 191 2.75 30.54 -9.14
CA SER A 191 3.20 31.91 -9.24
C SER A 191 4.08 32.05 -10.48
N VAL A 192 3.49 31.83 -11.66
CA VAL A 192 3.71 32.62 -12.88
C VAL A 192 2.64 32.17 -13.87
N SER A 193 1.64 33.04 -14.11
CA SER A 193 0.70 32.85 -15.20
C SER A 193 1.48 32.90 -16.54
N PRO A 194 1.21 32.05 -17.54
CA PRO A 194 1.86 32.10 -18.86
C PRO A 194 1.70 33.47 -19.57
N LEU A 195 0.75 34.28 -19.10
CA LEU A 195 0.51 35.65 -19.56
C LEU A 195 1.55 36.65 -19.01
N ASP A 196 2.10 36.42 -17.81
CA ASP A 196 3.12 37.29 -17.21
C ASP A 196 4.49 37.09 -17.86
N GLU A 197 4.87 35.86 -18.21
CA GLU A 197 6.11 35.59 -18.96
C GLU A 197 6.07 36.17 -20.38
N ALA A 198 4.91 36.11 -21.05
CA ALA A 198 4.74 36.73 -22.36
C ALA A 198 4.82 38.26 -22.27
N ALA A 199 4.22 38.87 -21.25
CA ALA A 199 4.27 40.32 -21.03
C ALA A 199 5.69 40.81 -20.71
N ASP A 200 6.45 40.07 -19.90
CA ASP A 200 7.84 40.40 -19.58
C ASP A 200 8.78 40.20 -20.78
N GLN A 201 8.57 39.17 -21.61
CA GLN A 201 9.30 39.01 -22.86
C GLN A 201 8.98 40.11 -23.88
N LEU A 202 7.71 40.49 -24.04
CA LEU A 202 7.29 41.63 -24.85
C LEU A 202 7.88 42.96 -24.33
N GLY A 203 7.96 43.15 -23.02
CA GLY A 203 8.60 44.30 -22.39
C GLY A 203 10.09 44.40 -22.70
N ARG A 204 10.83 43.28 -22.61
CA ARG A 204 12.26 43.23 -22.96
C ARG A 204 12.51 43.47 -24.44
N ILE A 205 11.66 42.95 -25.33
CA ILE A 205 11.76 43.17 -26.78
C ILE A 205 11.49 44.64 -27.13
N ASN A 206 10.49 45.27 -26.50
CA ASN A 206 10.18 46.68 -26.75
C ASN A 206 11.29 47.61 -26.24
N TRP A 207 11.95 47.24 -25.13
CA TRP A 207 13.08 47.98 -24.59
C TRP A 207 14.34 47.85 -25.45
N SER A 208 14.66 46.63 -25.93
CA SER A 208 15.80 46.43 -26.84
C SER A 208 15.61 47.13 -28.18
N LEU A 209 14.39 47.17 -28.71
CA LEU A 209 14.08 47.87 -29.96
C LEU A 209 14.23 49.39 -29.82
N LYS A 210 13.80 49.97 -28.70
CA LYS A 210 14.03 51.40 -28.40
C LYS A 210 15.52 51.73 -28.32
N LEU A 211 16.32 50.83 -27.76
CA LEU A 211 17.76 51.02 -27.60
C LEU A 211 18.49 50.93 -28.96
N ILE A 212 18.09 49.99 -29.82
CA ILE A 212 18.60 49.90 -31.20
C ILE A 212 18.21 51.14 -32.02
N ALA A 213 16.97 51.60 -31.91
CA ALA A 213 16.51 52.80 -32.62
C ALA A 213 17.29 54.06 -32.18
N LEU A 214 17.57 54.20 -30.88
CA LEU A 214 18.37 55.31 -30.35
C LEU A 214 19.81 55.29 -30.89
N VAL A 215 20.45 54.12 -30.94
CA VAL A 215 21.80 53.96 -31.51
C VAL A 215 21.82 54.28 -33.00
N LEU A 216 20.80 53.85 -33.76
CA LEU A 216 20.68 54.18 -35.19
C LEU A 216 20.54 55.68 -35.43
N VAL A 217 19.71 56.37 -34.65
CA VAL A 217 19.58 57.83 -34.74
C VAL A 217 20.90 58.52 -34.41
N LEU A 218 21.61 58.06 -33.37
CA LEU A 218 22.92 58.60 -33.01
C LEU A 218 23.93 58.42 -34.15
N LEU A 219 23.98 57.23 -34.78
CA LEU A 219 24.87 56.96 -35.91
C LEU A 219 24.54 57.83 -37.12
N LEU A 220 23.26 58.03 -37.44
CA LEU A 220 22.83 58.93 -38.51
C LEU A 220 23.24 60.38 -38.23
N LEU A 221 23.15 60.81 -36.97
CA LEU A 221 23.58 62.16 -36.55
C LEU A 221 25.10 62.33 -36.69
N VAL A 222 25.89 61.31 -36.35
CA VAL A 222 27.36 61.32 -36.53
C VAL A 222 27.76 61.34 -38.00
N VAL A 223 27.05 60.60 -38.86
CA VAL A 223 27.29 60.61 -40.32
C VAL A 223 26.92 61.96 -40.93
N ALA A 224 25.84 62.61 -40.47
CA ALA A 224 25.43 63.92 -40.96
C ALA A 224 26.34 65.07 -40.48
N LEU A 225 27.12 64.87 -39.41
CA LEU A 225 28.08 65.85 -38.89
C LEU A 225 29.48 65.74 -39.52
N LYS A 226 29.67 64.82 -40.48
CA LYS A 226 30.94 64.56 -41.16
C LYS A 226 30.86 64.95 -42.63
#